data_AF-A0A428JIF8-F1
#
_entry.id   AF-A0A428JIF8-F1
#
_cell.length_a   1.000
_cell.length_b   1.000
_cell.length_c   1.000
_cell.angle_alpha   90.00
_cell.angle_beta   90.00
_cell.angle_gamma   90.00
#
_symmetry.space_group_name_H-M   'P 1'
#
loop_
_entity.id
_entity.type
_entity.pdbx_description
1 polymer ?
#
loop_
_entity_poly.entity_id
_entity_poly.type
_entity_poly.pdbx_seq_one_letter_code
_entity_poly.pdbx_strand_id
1 'polypeptide(L)'
;MSVFSRLKALFRKPVLPERTSIYHPDAEQFRVRHAAYLAQKASAVVQEPKPLSEHYGNFHTFLYRPDFDWFLKTEVLPLGPRTRAAVECFDANHWQKKHPFNFPGPFYTGESDTCGTGVCEAPDNVANDEYSCEFVFRQPQNYPQFLHVLDAAAVEVLESYSANGNEYWTYAACKEWWRSRGELVAALSHPDVQRANNGQAQAYLAYLDGAAETDLRRYCYFLENGQYPADKSTALPPL
;
A
#
# COMPACT_ATOMS: atom_id res chain seq x y z
N MET A 1 5.10 53.78 -23.52
CA MET A 1 4.97 52.33 -23.26
C MET A 1 5.15 51.58 -24.57
N SER A 2 6.03 50.56 -24.61
CA SER A 2 6.37 49.80 -25.83
C SER A 2 5.27 48.81 -26.23
N VAL A 3 5.13 48.53 -27.52
CA VAL A 3 4.24 47.49 -28.08
C VAL A 3 4.51 46.11 -27.44
N PHE A 4 5.77 45.83 -27.09
CA PHE A 4 6.16 44.60 -26.38
C PHE A 4 5.55 44.48 -24.97
N SER A 5 5.39 45.60 -24.26
CA SER A 5 4.75 45.63 -22.94
C SER A 5 3.25 45.33 -23.00
N ARG A 6 2.57 45.66 -24.11
CA ARG A 6 1.15 45.33 -24.32
C ARG A 6 0.95 43.85 -24.67
N LEU A 7 1.86 43.26 -25.45
CA LEU A 7 1.83 41.83 -25.77
C LEU A 7 2.08 40.96 -24.53
N LYS A 8 3.02 41.34 -23.65
CA LYS A 8 3.24 40.62 -22.38
C LYS A 8 2.02 40.63 -21.44
N ALA A 9 1.19 41.67 -21.51
CA ALA A 9 -0.03 41.77 -20.70
C ALA A 9 -1.15 40.84 -21.19
N LEU A 10 -1.21 40.56 -22.50
CA LEU A 10 -2.19 39.64 -23.10
C LEU A 10 -1.94 38.16 -22.75
N PHE A 11 -0.71 37.79 -22.42
CA PHE A 11 -0.33 36.42 -22.03
C PHE A 11 -0.05 36.26 -20.53
N ARG A 12 -0.27 37.30 -19.72
CA ARG A 12 -0.23 37.17 -18.26
C ARG A 12 -1.46 36.37 -17.85
N LYS A 13 -1.27 35.10 -17.47
CA LYS A 13 -2.33 34.31 -16.83
C LYS A 13 -2.92 35.16 -15.70
N PRO A 14 -4.25 35.28 -15.58
CA PRO A 14 -4.85 35.95 -14.44
C PRO A 14 -4.28 35.29 -13.18
N VAL A 15 -3.86 36.11 -12.22
CA VAL A 15 -3.59 35.62 -10.86
C VAL A 15 -4.93 35.11 -10.38
N LEU A 16 -5.11 33.78 -10.45
CA LEU A 16 -6.28 33.15 -9.88
C LEU A 16 -6.26 33.53 -8.39
N PRO A 17 -7.41 33.91 -7.80
CA PRO A 17 -7.48 34.08 -6.36
C PRO A 17 -6.91 32.82 -5.70
N GLU A 18 -6.19 32.98 -4.58
CA GLU A 18 -5.78 31.84 -3.75
C GLU A 18 -6.97 30.89 -3.67
N ARG A 19 -6.81 29.69 -4.22
CA ARG A 19 -7.77 28.62 -4.01
C ARG A 19 -7.72 28.35 -2.51
N THR A 20 -8.59 28.99 -1.75
CA THR A 20 -8.99 28.47 -0.45
C THR A 20 -9.44 27.05 -0.72
N SER A 21 -8.67 26.08 -0.22
CA SER A 21 -8.97 24.66 -0.35
C SER A 21 -10.45 24.44 -0.03
N ILE A 22 -11.23 24.09 -1.04
CA ILE A 22 -12.68 23.81 -0.90
C ILE A 22 -12.88 22.40 -0.30
N TYR A 23 -11.80 21.72 0.10
CA TYR A 23 -11.83 20.44 0.80
C TYR A 23 -11.04 20.54 2.10
N HIS A 24 -11.73 20.98 3.15
CA HIS A 24 -11.49 20.47 4.49
C HIS A 24 -12.84 19.95 5.01
N PRO A 25 -13.27 18.73 4.64
CA PRO A 25 -14.06 17.99 5.60
C PRO A 25 -13.23 17.97 6.89
N ASP A 26 -13.84 18.45 7.98
CA ASP A 26 -13.26 18.35 9.31
C ASP A 26 -12.62 16.96 9.44
N ALA A 27 -11.31 16.92 9.71
CA ALA A 27 -10.55 15.67 9.73
C ALA A 27 -11.21 14.64 10.66
N GLU A 28 -11.91 15.13 11.69
CA GLU A 28 -12.69 14.32 12.60
C GLU A 28 -13.96 13.74 11.94
N GLN A 29 -14.66 14.51 11.11
CA GLN A 29 -15.80 14.00 10.33
C GLN A 29 -15.37 12.98 9.27
N PHE A 30 -14.21 13.17 8.64
CA PHE A 30 -13.65 12.16 7.75
C PHE A 30 -13.35 10.87 8.51
N ARG A 31 -12.68 10.96 9.65
CA ARG A 31 -12.40 9.80 10.53
C ARG A 31 -13.66 9.09 10.98
N VAL A 32 -14.71 9.81 11.38
CA VAL A 32 -16.00 9.22 11.79
C VAL A 32 -16.68 8.51 10.63
N ARG A 33 -16.77 9.15 9.44
CA ARG A 33 -17.36 8.53 8.25
C ARG A 33 -16.56 7.33 7.76
N HIS A 34 -15.24 7.42 7.82
CA HIS A 34 -14.33 6.34 7.46
C HIS A 34 -14.43 5.18 8.44
N ALA A 35 -14.45 5.44 9.76
CA ALA A 35 -14.69 4.41 10.77
C ALA A 35 -16.06 3.73 10.57
N ALA A 36 -17.10 4.48 10.22
CA ALA A 36 -18.41 3.93 9.90
C ALA A 36 -18.40 3.10 8.61
N TYR A 37 -17.68 3.54 7.57
CA TYR A 37 -17.47 2.79 6.33
C TYR A 37 -16.72 1.48 6.58
N LEU A 38 -15.62 1.52 7.34
CA LEU A 38 -14.87 0.33 7.73
C LEU A 38 -15.72 -0.63 8.59
N ALA A 39 -16.52 -0.10 9.53
CA ALA A 39 -17.44 -0.91 10.31
C ALA A 39 -18.53 -1.57 9.43
N GLN A 40 -19.04 -0.83 8.44
CA GLN A 40 -19.99 -1.35 7.46
C GLN A 40 -19.34 -2.45 6.60
N LYS A 41 -18.14 -2.24 6.07
CA LYS A 41 -17.39 -3.27 5.33
C LYS A 41 -17.10 -4.48 6.19
N ALA A 42 -16.63 -4.31 7.43
CA ALA A 42 -16.42 -5.39 8.39
C ALA A 42 -17.72 -6.18 8.66
N SER A 43 -18.87 -5.52 8.68
CA SER A 43 -20.18 -6.19 8.80
C SER A 43 -20.63 -6.89 7.52
N ALA A 44 -20.17 -6.44 6.34
CA ALA A 44 -20.45 -7.05 5.04
C ALA A 44 -19.63 -8.32 4.76
N VAL A 45 -18.52 -8.53 5.48
CA VAL A 45 -17.71 -9.78 5.45
C VAL A 45 -18.52 -11.01 5.90
N VAL A 46 -19.69 -10.82 6.53
CA VAL A 46 -20.54 -11.91 7.03
C VAL A 46 -21.30 -12.66 5.92
N GLN A 47 -21.24 -12.22 4.65
CA GLN A 47 -21.92 -12.89 3.52
C GLN A 47 -20.99 -13.29 2.36
N GLU A 48 -19.71 -13.55 2.60
CA GLU A 48 -18.84 -14.16 1.58
C GLU A 48 -19.04 -15.70 1.50
N PRO A 49 -18.81 -16.34 0.32
CA PRO A 49 -18.57 -17.79 0.26
C PRO A 49 -17.52 -18.18 1.30
N LYS A 50 -17.59 -19.41 1.84
CA LYS A 50 -16.78 -19.91 2.99
C LYS A 50 -15.52 -19.08 3.24
N PRO A 51 -15.33 -18.48 4.43
CA PRO A 51 -14.23 -17.57 4.72
C PRO A 51 -12.92 -18.09 4.14
N LEU A 52 -12.11 -17.26 3.49
CA LEU A 52 -10.82 -17.69 2.89
C LEU A 52 -9.95 -18.50 3.87
N SER A 53 -10.07 -18.22 5.17
CA SER A 53 -9.44 -19.00 6.24
C SER A 53 -9.85 -20.47 6.31
N GLU A 54 -11.09 -20.82 5.97
CA GLU A 54 -11.54 -22.21 5.87
C GLU A 54 -10.95 -22.92 4.64
N HIS A 55 -10.73 -22.18 3.55
CA HIS A 55 -10.21 -22.75 2.31
C HIS A 55 -8.69 -22.90 2.34
N TYR A 56 -7.97 -21.88 2.83
CA TYR A 56 -6.52 -21.80 2.73
C TYR A 56 -5.80 -21.94 4.10
N GLY A 57 -6.53 -22.00 5.20
CA GLY A 57 -5.96 -22.25 6.53
C GLY A 57 -5.09 -21.08 7.02
N ASN A 58 -3.85 -21.38 7.40
CA ASN A 58 -2.93 -20.39 7.98
C ASN A 58 -2.63 -19.26 6.98
N PHE A 59 -2.89 -18.03 7.40
CA PHE A 59 -2.74 -16.85 6.54
C PHE A 59 -1.31 -16.62 6.05
N HIS A 60 -0.29 -16.84 6.89
CA HIS A 60 1.09 -16.63 6.46
C HIS A 60 1.56 -17.70 5.48
N THR A 61 1.12 -18.95 5.64
CA THR A 61 1.36 -20.01 4.64
C THR A 61 0.66 -19.70 3.31
N PHE A 62 -0.53 -19.10 3.37
CA PHE A 62 -1.26 -18.62 2.19
C PHE A 62 -0.53 -17.48 1.46
N LEU A 63 -0.09 -16.44 2.20
CA LEU A 63 0.49 -15.23 1.63
C LEU A 63 1.96 -15.41 1.20
N TYR A 64 2.76 -16.08 2.00
CA TYR A 64 4.21 -16.22 1.79
C TYR A 64 4.53 -17.56 1.14
N ARG A 65 4.29 -17.58 -0.17
CA ARG A 65 4.60 -18.69 -1.06
C ARG A 65 5.42 -18.19 -2.27
N PRO A 66 6.34 -19.00 -2.82
CA PRO A 66 7.18 -18.54 -3.93
C PRO A 66 6.38 -18.17 -5.19
N ASP A 67 5.26 -18.86 -5.43
CA ASP A 67 4.36 -18.72 -6.57
C ASP A 67 3.15 -17.82 -6.29
N PHE A 68 3.24 -16.90 -5.32
CA PHE A 68 2.07 -16.18 -4.79
C PHE A 68 1.30 -15.38 -5.86
N ASP A 69 2.00 -14.67 -6.75
CA ASP A 69 1.35 -13.88 -7.81
C ASP A 69 0.51 -14.75 -8.75
N TRP A 70 1.10 -15.85 -9.23
CA TRP A 70 0.41 -16.81 -10.07
C TRP A 70 -0.79 -17.41 -9.34
N PHE A 71 -0.58 -17.88 -8.11
CA PHE A 71 -1.64 -18.46 -7.27
C PHE A 71 -2.78 -17.48 -7.00
N LEU A 72 -2.47 -16.21 -6.69
CA LEU A 72 -3.46 -15.16 -6.48
C LEU A 72 -4.36 -15.02 -7.72
N LYS A 73 -3.75 -14.91 -8.91
CA LYS A 73 -4.44 -14.71 -10.19
C LYS A 73 -5.26 -15.91 -10.64
N THR A 74 -4.74 -17.12 -10.46
CA THR A 74 -5.39 -18.33 -11.01
C THR A 74 -6.36 -19.00 -10.05
N GLU A 75 -6.14 -18.89 -8.74
CA GLU A 75 -6.92 -19.64 -7.74
C GLU A 75 -7.75 -18.73 -6.84
N VAL A 76 -7.23 -17.57 -6.42
CA VAL A 76 -7.89 -16.77 -5.38
C VAL A 76 -8.86 -15.75 -5.97
N LEU A 77 -8.41 -14.91 -6.91
CA LEU A 77 -9.24 -13.88 -7.53
C LEU A 77 -10.50 -14.46 -8.21
N PRO A 78 -10.45 -15.63 -8.89
CA PRO A 78 -11.64 -16.23 -9.49
C PRO A 78 -12.74 -16.68 -8.51
N LEU A 79 -12.44 -16.83 -7.21
CA LEU A 79 -13.42 -17.27 -6.20
C LEU A 79 -14.32 -16.15 -5.68
N GLY A 80 -13.94 -14.88 -5.89
CA GLY A 80 -14.67 -13.75 -5.34
C GLY A 80 -15.92 -13.39 -6.16
N PRO A 81 -16.96 -12.81 -5.53
CA PRO A 81 -18.06 -12.15 -6.25
C PRO A 81 -17.63 -10.84 -6.94
N ARG A 82 -16.33 -10.53 -6.93
CA ARG A 82 -15.77 -9.25 -7.37
C ARG A 82 -15.61 -9.26 -8.89
N THR A 83 -16.14 -8.21 -9.49
CA THR A 83 -16.24 -7.97 -10.94
C THR A 83 -14.90 -8.11 -11.66
N ARG A 84 -14.95 -8.25 -13.00
CA ARG A 84 -13.80 -8.20 -13.93
C ARG A 84 -12.67 -7.20 -13.56
N ALA A 85 -12.99 -6.06 -12.95
CA ALA A 85 -12.01 -5.09 -12.43
C ALA A 85 -11.03 -5.66 -11.37
N ALA A 86 -11.44 -6.65 -10.57
CA ALA A 86 -10.56 -7.32 -9.61
C ALA A 86 -9.63 -8.37 -10.27
N VAL A 87 -9.89 -8.74 -11.53
CA VAL A 87 -9.03 -9.64 -12.31
C VAL A 87 -7.99 -8.84 -13.09
N GLU A 88 -8.29 -7.59 -13.43
CA GLU A 88 -7.38 -6.69 -14.16
C GLU A 88 -6.34 -6.02 -13.22
N CYS A 89 -6.61 -5.95 -11.90
CA CYS A 89 -5.61 -5.50 -10.94
C CYS A 89 -4.53 -6.59 -10.72
N PHE A 90 -3.27 -6.17 -10.52
CA PHE A 90 -2.06 -7.01 -10.39
C PHE A 90 -1.47 -7.62 -11.67
N ASP A 91 -2.05 -7.40 -12.86
CA ASP A 91 -1.50 -7.94 -14.11
C ASP A 91 -0.15 -7.33 -14.52
N ALA A 92 0.11 -6.09 -14.08
CA ALA A 92 1.34 -5.38 -14.38
C ALA A 92 2.47 -5.67 -13.38
N ASN A 93 3.70 -5.71 -13.90
CA ASN A 93 4.92 -5.83 -13.11
C ASN A 93 5.61 -4.47 -13.00
N HIS A 94 5.55 -3.90 -11.80
CA HIS A 94 6.09 -2.56 -11.54
C HIS A 94 7.45 -2.56 -10.88
N TRP A 95 8.14 -3.70 -10.78
CA TRP A 95 9.35 -3.83 -9.94
C TRP A 95 10.43 -2.77 -10.21
N GLN A 96 10.67 -2.45 -11.49
CA GLN A 96 11.67 -1.46 -11.92
C GLN A 96 11.28 -0.01 -11.57
N LYS A 97 9.99 0.24 -11.34
CA LYS A 97 9.41 1.54 -10.99
C LYS A 97 8.69 1.51 -9.63
N LYS A 98 9.01 0.53 -8.77
CA LYS A 98 8.32 0.39 -7.48
C LYS A 98 8.52 1.66 -6.64
N HIS A 99 7.47 2.07 -5.94
CA HIS A 99 7.56 3.21 -5.05
C HIS A 99 8.61 2.94 -3.94
N PRO A 100 9.51 3.89 -3.64
CA PRO A 100 10.63 3.66 -2.71
C PRO A 100 10.18 3.39 -1.27
N PHE A 101 8.98 3.84 -0.89
CA PHE A 101 8.46 3.68 0.47
C PHE A 101 7.75 2.33 0.70
N ASN A 102 7.59 1.50 -0.34
CA ASN A 102 7.03 0.16 -0.17
C ASN A 102 7.84 -0.65 0.84
N PHE A 103 7.14 -1.28 1.77
CA PHE A 103 7.72 -2.22 2.70
C PHE A 103 7.93 -3.58 2.00
N PRO A 104 9.10 -4.23 2.13
CA PRO A 104 9.38 -5.48 1.44
C PRO A 104 8.35 -6.57 1.72
N GLY A 105 7.93 -7.27 0.66
CA GLY A 105 6.88 -8.30 0.74
C GLY A 105 6.26 -8.62 -0.62
N PRO A 106 5.23 -9.49 -0.64
CA PRO A 106 4.53 -9.87 -1.86
C PRO A 106 3.89 -8.68 -2.57
N PHE A 107 3.22 -7.79 -1.83
CA PHE A 107 2.52 -6.63 -2.39
C PHE A 107 3.40 -5.39 -2.43
N TYR A 108 3.31 -4.63 -3.51
CA TYR A 108 3.93 -3.31 -3.64
C TYR A 108 3.21 -2.51 -4.71
N THR A 109 3.44 -1.20 -4.74
CA THR A 109 2.98 -0.30 -5.81
C THR A 109 4.12 0.17 -6.71
N GLY A 110 3.80 0.45 -7.96
CA GLY A 110 4.58 1.23 -8.91
C GLY A 110 4.27 2.71 -8.84
N GLU A 111 4.19 3.33 -10.01
CA GLU A 111 3.68 4.69 -10.21
C GLU A 111 2.14 4.64 -10.19
N SER A 112 1.50 5.27 -9.20
CA SER A 112 0.04 5.38 -9.11
C SER A 112 -0.45 6.76 -9.51
N ASP A 113 -1.78 6.92 -9.61
CA ASP A 113 -2.36 8.25 -9.72
C ASP A 113 -2.22 9.06 -8.42
N THR A 114 -2.83 10.26 -8.41
CA THR A 114 -2.83 11.18 -7.27
C THR A 114 -4.19 11.26 -6.57
N CYS A 115 -5.10 10.32 -6.83
CA CYS A 115 -6.45 10.32 -6.24
C CYS A 115 -6.45 9.80 -4.79
N GLY A 116 -5.51 8.90 -4.45
CA GLY A 116 -5.31 8.39 -3.09
C GLY A 116 -6.49 7.59 -2.54
N THR A 117 -7.15 6.81 -3.39
CA THR A 117 -8.35 6.03 -3.06
C THR A 117 -8.00 4.77 -2.26
N GLY A 118 -6.83 4.17 -2.47
CA GLY A 118 -6.40 2.93 -1.81
C GLY A 118 -6.22 3.06 -0.31
N VAL A 119 -5.84 4.23 0.20
CA VAL A 119 -5.77 4.51 1.65
C VAL A 119 -7.15 4.39 2.32
N CYS A 120 -8.23 4.72 1.61
CA CYS A 120 -9.59 4.57 2.13
C CYS A 120 -9.99 3.09 2.28
N GLU A 121 -9.50 2.23 1.38
CA GLU A 121 -9.80 0.80 1.35
C GLU A 121 -8.90 -0.02 2.29
N ALA A 122 -7.60 0.33 2.37
CA ALA A 122 -6.60 -0.42 3.12
C ALA A 122 -5.76 0.46 4.08
N PRO A 123 -6.39 1.14 5.05
CA PRO A 123 -5.71 2.08 5.94
C PRO A 123 -4.64 1.43 6.84
N ASP A 124 -4.69 0.12 7.06
CA ASP A 124 -3.66 -0.57 7.85
C ASP A 124 -2.42 -0.95 7.02
N ASN A 125 -2.47 -0.75 5.70
CA ASN A 125 -1.50 -1.31 4.75
C ASN A 125 -0.98 -0.28 3.74
N VAL A 126 -1.80 0.70 3.36
CA VAL A 126 -1.54 1.67 2.29
C VAL A 126 -1.45 3.09 2.85
N ALA A 127 -0.46 3.82 2.35
CA ALA A 127 -0.21 5.23 2.63
C ALA A 127 0.09 5.96 1.31
N ASN A 128 0.22 7.27 1.37
CA ASN A 128 0.49 8.13 0.22
C ASN A 128 1.86 8.80 0.36
N ASP A 129 2.46 9.29 -0.71
CA ASP A 129 3.58 10.23 -0.65
C ASP A 129 3.06 11.69 -0.63
N GLU A 130 3.94 12.68 -0.79
CA GLU A 130 3.56 14.09 -0.88
C GLU A 130 2.74 14.46 -2.12
N TYR A 131 2.74 13.61 -3.15
CA TYR A 131 1.99 13.77 -4.40
C TYR A 131 0.69 12.97 -4.42
N SER A 132 0.32 12.34 -3.30
CA SER A 132 -0.80 11.41 -3.18
C SER A 132 -0.61 10.12 -3.96
N CYS A 133 0.62 9.75 -4.32
CA CYS A 133 0.92 8.45 -4.91
C CYS A 133 0.98 7.38 -3.81
N GLU A 134 0.34 6.24 -4.08
CA GLU A 134 0.08 5.20 -3.09
C GLU A 134 1.27 4.25 -2.94
N PHE A 135 1.48 3.74 -1.72
CA PHE A 135 2.42 2.66 -1.45
C PHE A 135 1.98 1.75 -0.30
N VAL A 136 2.42 0.49 -0.37
CA VAL A 136 2.18 -0.52 0.67
C VAL A 136 3.24 -0.36 1.76
N PHE A 137 2.88 0.29 2.87
CA PHE A 137 3.78 0.51 4.00
C PHE A 137 3.82 -0.67 4.98
N ARG A 138 2.86 -1.60 4.87
CA ARG A 138 2.78 -2.80 5.70
C ARG A 138 2.09 -3.92 4.94
N GLN A 139 2.72 -5.10 4.90
CA GLN A 139 2.10 -6.28 4.31
C GLN A 139 0.90 -6.74 5.16
N PRO A 140 -0.19 -7.24 4.54
CA PRO A 140 -1.33 -7.82 5.24
C PRO A 140 -0.92 -8.85 6.31
N GLN A 141 -1.61 -8.84 7.45
CA GLN A 141 -1.35 -9.75 8.57
C GLN A 141 -2.43 -10.81 8.78
N ASN A 142 -3.54 -10.70 8.07
CA ASN A 142 -4.69 -11.60 8.13
C ASN A 142 -5.55 -11.47 6.86
N TYR A 143 -6.51 -12.38 6.67
CA TYR A 143 -7.40 -12.36 5.50
C TYR A 143 -8.20 -11.05 5.33
N PRO A 144 -8.77 -10.44 6.39
CA PRO A 144 -9.41 -9.13 6.26
C PRO A 144 -8.49 -8.04 5.66
N GLN A 145 -7.27 -7.89 6.18
CA GLN A 145 -6.30 -6.94 5.63
C GLN A 145 -5.89 -7.27 4.19
N PHE A 146 -5.78 -8.56 3.86
CA PHE A 146 -5.54 -8.99 2.49
C PHE A 146 -6.66 -8.55 1.55
N LEU A 147 -7.93 -8.77 1.94
CA LEU A 147 -9.09 -8.33 1.16
C LEU A 147 -9.15 -6.80 1.01
N HIS A 148 -8.70 -6.05 2.02
CA HIS A 148 -8.58 -4.60 1.93
C HIS A 148 -7.52 -4.17 0.91
N VAL A 149 -6.35 -4.82 0.85
CA VAL A 149 -5.33 -4.53 -0.17
C VAL A 149 -5.83 -4.87 -1.58
N LEU A 150 -6.62 -5.95 -1.73
CA LEU A 150 -7.28 -6.23 -3.02
C LEU A 150 -8.28 -5.15 -3.40
N ASP A 151 -9.07 -4.64 -2.45
CA ASP A 151 -9.99 -3.52 -2.70
C ASP A 151 -9.23 -2.25 -3.08
N ALA A 152 -8.12 -1.93 -2.41
CA ALA A 152 -7.26 -0.80 -2.75
C ALA A 152 -6.74 -0.90 -4.19
N ALA A 153 -6.24 -2.07 -4.59
CA ALA A 153 -5.78 -2.31 -5.95
C ALA A 153 -6.92 -2.21 -6.99
N ALA A 154 -8.14 -2.62 -6.64
CA ALA A 154 -9.29 -2.60 -7.55
C ALA A 154 -9.87 -1.18 -7.77
N VAL A 155 -9.64 -0.25 -6.84
CA VAL A 155 -10.10 1.16 -6.96
C VAL A 155 -9.01 2.10 -7.48
N GLU A 156 -7.78 1.62 -7.67
CA GLU A 156 -6.68 2.39 -8.25
C GLU A 156 -6.73 2.28 -9.78
N VAL A 157 -6.75 3.42 -10.46
CA VAL A 157 -7.12 3.49 -11.89
C VAL A 157 -5.96 3.26 -12.84
N LEU A 158 -4.70 3.27 -12.36
CA LEU A 158 -3.50 3.03 -13.17
C LEU A 158 -2.94 1.61 -13.04
N GLU A 159 -3.66 0.70 -12.39
CA GLU A 159 -3.20 -0.68 -12.15
C GLU A 159 -1.82 -0.73 -11.48
N SER A 160 -1.53 0.21 -10.58
CA SER A 160 -0.20 0.41 -10.00
C SER A 160 0.22 -0.66 -8.99
N TYR A 161 -0.68 -1.54 -8.56
CA TYR A 161 -0.39 -2.59 -7.59
C TYR A 161 0.16 -3.86 -8.26
N SER A 162 1.14 -4.49 -7.63
CA SER A 162 1.71 -5.80 -8.03
C SER A 162 1.77 -6.75 -6.82
N ALA A 163 1.67 -8.06 -7.08
CA ALA A 163 1.71 -9.11 -6.05
C ALA A 163 2.90 -10.09 -6.19
N ASN A 164 3.77 -9.84 -7.18
CA ASN A 164 4.95 -10.67 -7.49
C ASN A 164 6.21 -10.30 -6.71
N GLY A 165 6.11 -9.58 -5.60
CA GLY A 165 7.27 -9.15 -4.82
C GLY A 165 8.14 -10.31 -4.32
N ASN A 166 7.55 -11.49 -4.07
CA ASN A 166 8.28 -12.70 -3.66
C ASN A 166 9.25 -13.23 -4.73
N GLU A 167 9.07 -12.88 -6.00
CA GLU A 167 9.98 -13.26 -7.09
C GLU A 167 11.21 -12.36 -7.18
N TYR A 168 11.14 -11.16 -6.58
CA TYR A 168 12.13 -10.11 -6.78
C TYR A 168 12.89 -9.73 -5.51
N TRP A 169 12.23 -9.73 -4.36
CA TRP A 169 12.92 -9.49 -3.11
C TRP A 169 13.91 -10.61 -2.84
N THR A 170 15.11 -10.22 -2.46
CA THR A 170 16.14 -11.14 -1.96
C THR A 170 16.47 -10.73 -0.53
N TYR A 171 16.99 -11.66 0.27
CA TYR A 171 17.47 -11.33 1.61
C TYR A 171 18.47 -10.17 1.60
N ALA A 172 19.39 -10.14 0.63
CA ALA A 172 20.34 -9.05 0.47
C ALA A 172 19.65 -7.69 0.21
N ALA A 173 18.65 -7.64 -0.67
CA ALA A 173 17.90 -6.42 -0.96
C ALA A 173 17.08 -5.94 0.24
N CYS A 174 16.47 -6.86 1.01
CA CYS A 174 15.75 -6.52 2.23
C CYS A 174 16.67 -5.91 3.30
N LYS A 175 17.89 -6.45 3.49
CA LYS A 175 18.87 -5.86 4.40
C LYS A 175 19.28 -4.46 3.98
N GLU A 176 19.52 -4.26 2.70
CA GLU A 176 19.91 -2.95 2.19
C GLU A 176 18.79 -1.92 2.38
N TRP A 177 17.55 -2.31 2.08
CA TRP A 177 16.37 -1.50 2.37
C TRP A 177 16.28 -1.13 3.86
N TRP A 178 16.52 -2.09 4.77
CA TRP A 178 16.51 -1.84 6.21
C TRP A 178 17.61 -0.86 6.66
N ARG A 179 18.81 -0.94 6.06
CA ARG A 179 19.91 0.01 6.35
C ARG A 179 19.56 1.43 5.94
N SER A 180 18.82 1.60 4.84
CA SER A 180 18.31 2.91 4.41
C SER A 180 17.11 3.42 5.21
N ARG A 181 16.63 2.70 6.25
CA ARG A 181 15.46 3.10 7.06
C ARG A 181 15.57 4.52 7.62
N GLY A 182 16.78 4.98 7.97
CA GLY A 182 16.98 6.35 8.45
C GLY A 182 16.57 7.41 7.43
N GLU A 183 16.84 7.18 6.14
CA GLU A 183 16.43 8.06 5.04
C GLU A 183 14.92 8.02 4.83
N LEU A 184 14.33 6.81 4.90
CA LEU A 184 12.87 6.63 4.84
C LEU A 184 12.16 7.38 5.98
N VAL A 185 12.66 7.26 7.22
CA VAL A 185 12.13 7.99 8.38
C VAL A 185 12.22 9.50 8.18
N ALA A 186 13.34 10.00 7.66
CA ALA A 186 13.49 11.42 7.36
C ALA A 186 12.51 11.89 6.28
N ALA A 187 12.32 11.11 5.21
CA ALA A 187 11.39 11.43 4.13
C ALA A 187 9.93 11.40 4.62
N LEU A 188 9.53 10.38 5.38
CA LEU A 188 8.20 10.28 5.98
C LEU A 188 7.91 11.40 6.99
N SER A 189 8.95 11.95 7.63
CA SER A 189 8.82 13.09 8.55
C SER A 189 8.69 14.44 7.85
N HIS A 190 8.83 14.48 6.52
CA HIS A 190 8.70 15.73 5.76
C HIS A 190 7.28 16.31 5.88
N PRO A 191 7.11 17.63 6.13
CA PRO A 191 5.80 18.23 6.35
C PRO A 191 4.79 18.00 5.22
N ASP A 192 5.24 17.93 3.98
CA ASP A 192 4.35 17.71 2.83
C ASP A 192 3.82 16.28 2.77
N VAL A 193 4.67 15.27 3.09
CA VAL A 193 4.24 13.87 3.25
C VAL A 193 3.23 13.77 4.39
N GLN A 194 3.54 14.35 5.55
CA GLN A 194 2.64 14.36 6.70
C GLN A 194 1.27 14.97 6.37
N ARG A 195 1.25 16.07 5.59
CA ARG A 195 0.02 16.74 5.15
C ARG A 195 -0.79 15.88 4.18
N ALA A 196 -0.14 15.20 3.24
CA ALA A 196 -0.80 14.38 2.23
C ALA A 196 -1.39 13.07 2.80
N ASN A 197 -0.89 12.62 3.96
CA ASN A 197 -1.17 11.29 4.48
C ASN A 197 -2.28 11.18 5.52
N ASN A 198 -2.90 12.27 5.96
CA ASN A 198 -3.96 12.25 6.99
C ASN A 198 -3.63 11.44 8.27
N GLY A 199 -2.33 11.28 8.61
CA GLY A 199 -1.85 10.49 9.75
C GLY A 199 -1.21 9.14 9.39
N GLN A 200 -1.30 8.67 8.15
CA GLN A 200 -0.72 7.37 7.73
C GLN A 200 0.81 7.36 7.79
N ALA A 201 1.46 8.49 7.48
CA ALA A 201 2.90 8.63 7.64
C ALA A 201 3.32 8.38 9.10
N GLN A 202 2.51 8.83 10.09
CA GLN A 202 2.76 8.56 11.50
C GLN A 202 2.56 7.09 11.86
N ALA A 203 1.55 6.43 11.27
CA ALA A 203 1.35 4.99 11.44
C ALA A 203 2.56 4.19 10.90
N TYR A 204 3.11 4.60 9.74
CA TYR A 204 4.30 3.97 9.20
C TYR A 204 5.53 4.22 10.07
N LEU A 205 5.75 5.45 10.53
CA LEU A 205 6.84 5.76 11.46
C LEU A 205 6.76 4.91 12.74
N ALA A 206 5.56 4.76 13.32
CA ALA A 206 5.35 3.90 14.48
C ALA A 206 5.59 2.42 14.18
N TYR A 207 5.23 1.97 12.97
CA TYR A 207 5.51 0.60 12.53
C TYR A 207 7.01 0.34 12.38
N LEU A 208 7.75 1.27 11.76
CA LEU A 208 9.20 1.22 11.58
C LEU A 208 9.99 1.19 12.89
N ASP A 209 9.49 1.88 13.93
CA ASP A 209 10.06 1.87 15.28
C ASP A 209 9.69 0.63 16.10
N GLY A 210 8.69 -0.13 15.64
CA GLY A 210 8.16 -1.30 16.34
C GLY A 210 8.29 -2.59 15.55
N ALA A 211 7.15 -3.11 15.08
CA ALA A 211 7.03 -4.47 14.56
C ALA A 211 7.74 -4.70 13.20
N ALA A 212 8.05 -3.63 12.46
CA ALA A 212 8.65 -3.71 11.12
C ALA A 212 9.92 -4.56 11.07
N GLU A 213 10.83 -4.43 12.05
CA GLU A 213 12.06 -5.22 12.05
C GLU A 213 11.76 -6.72 12.09
N THR A 214 10.87 -7.12 12.99
CA THR A 214 10.53 -8.53 13.19
C THR A 214 9.81 -9.09 11.96
N ASP A 215 8.88 -8.33 11.39
CA ASP A 215 8.15 -8.74 10.19
C ASP A 215 9.08 -8.87 8.98
N LEU A 216 10.01 -7.93 8.79
CA LEU A 216 11.01 -8.02 7.72
C LEU A 216 11.95 -9.21 7.91
N ARG A 217 12.36 -9.51 9.15
CA ARG A 217 13.18 -10.69 9.47
C ARG A 217 12.45 -12.01 9.20
N ARG A 218 11.15 -12.09 9.47
CA ARG A 218 10.33 -13.25 9.10
C ARG A 218 10.20 -13.39 7.60
N TYR A 219 10.03 -12.29 6.88
CA TYR A 219 10.03 -12.31 5.43
C TYR A 219 11.38 -12.77 4.86
N CYS A 220 12.49 -12.28 5.40
CA CYS A 220 13.84 -12.74 5.04
C CYS A 220 14.05 -14.23 5.32
N TYR A 221 13.52 -14.75 6.43
CA TYR A 221 13.51 -16.19 6.69
C TYR A 221 12.78 -16.95 5.58
N PHE A 222 11.59 -16.48 5.17
CA PHE A 222 10.86 -17.06 4.06
C PHE A 222 11.67 -17.04 2.75
N LEU A 223 12.31 -15.92 2.40
CA LEU A 223 13.10 -15.81 1.18
C LEU A 223 14.24 -16.83 1.11
N GLU A 224 14.90 -17.13 2.24
CA GLU A 224 16.01 -18.08 2.28
C GLU A 224 15.56 -19.55 2.37
N ASN A 225 14.39 -19.82 2.95
CA ASN A 225 13.95 -21.19 3.27
C ASN A 225 12.76 -21.67 2.43
N GLY A 226 12.12 -20.78 1.66
CA GLY A 226 10.89 -21.05 0.90
C GLY A 226 9.65 -21.28 1.77
N GLN A 227 9.75 -21.08 3.09
CA GLN A 227 8.67 -21.29 4.05
C GLN A 227 8.67 -20.19 5.11
N TYR A 228 7.50 -19.65 5.43
CA TYR A 228 7.37 -18.67 6.50
C TYR A 228 7.58 -19.33 7.88
N PRO A 229 8.23 -18.65 8.85
CA PRO A 229 8.50 -19.24 10.16
C PRO A 229 7.19 -19.54 10.90
N ALA A 230 6.98 -20.82 11.24
CA ALA A 230 5.74 -21.30 11.86
C ALA A 230 5.64 -21.00 13.37
N ASP A 231 6.78 -20.88 14.06
CA ASP A 231 6.86 -20.66 15.51
C ASP A 231 7.58 -19.32 15.80
N LYS A 232 7.16 -18.68 16.90
CA LYS A 232 7.84 -17.53 17.51
C LYS A 232 9.23 -17.87 18.02
N SER A 233 9.51 -19.14 18.32
CA SER A 233 10.83 -19.60 18.77
C SER A 233 11.85 -19.73 17.63
N THR A 234 11.42 -19.69 16.36
CA THR A 234 12.30 -19.81 15.20
C THR A 234 13.34 -18.69 15.19
N ALA A 235 14.61 -19.06 15.08
CA ALA A 235 15.70 -18.11 14.94
C ALA A 235 15.59 -17.38 13.59
N LEU A 236 15.40 -16.06 13.63
CA LEU A 236 15.26 -15.24 12.43
C LEU A 236 16.60 -14.65 11.99
N PRO A 237 16.88 -14.56 10.67
CA PRO A 237 18.11 -13.95 10.18
C PRO A 237 18.23 -12.48 10.64
N PRO A 238 19.45 -11.96 10.83
CA PRO A 238 19.66 -10.54 11.16
C PRO A 238 19.38 -9.65 9.94
N LEU A 239 19.18 -8.34 10.17
CA LEU A 239 19.10 -7.32 9.11
C LEU A 239 20.40 -6.53 9.02
#